data_AF-A0A7J9FGE2-F1
#
_entry.id   AF-A0A7J9FGE2-F1
#
_cell.length_a   1.000
_cell.length_b   1.000
_cell.length_c   1.000
_cell.angle_alpha   90.00
_cell.angle_beta   90.00
_cell.angle_gamma   90.00
#
_symmetry.space_group_name_H-M   'P 1'
#
loop_
_entity.id
_entity.type
_entity.pdbx_description
1 polymer ?
#
loop_
_entity_poly.entity_id
_entity_poly.type
_entity_poly.pdbx_seq_one_letter_code
_entity_poly.pdbx_strand_id
1 'polypeptide(L)'
;MFAVPMVLSNVFYFSITMVSVMFAGHLGEVELAGSTLANSWATVTGFAFMTQSVVIPLVVFSVVPLGIHFGIVYSLVNKTSVGYK
;
A
#
# COMPACT_ATOMS: atom_id res chain seq x y z
N MET A 1 3.56 24.44 4.62
CA MET A 1 3.24 24.18 6.04
C MET A 1 2.82 22.73 6.33
N PHE A 2 2.38 21.93 5.34
CA PHE A 2 2.05 20.50 5.50
C PHE A 2 3.22 19.57 5.85
N ALA A 3 4.46 20.00 5.61
CA ALA A 3 5.64 19.22 5.98
C ALA A 3 5.85 19.13 7.51
N VAL A 4 5.43 20.14 8.27
CA VAL A 4 5.62 20.18 9.74
C VAL A 4 4.91 19.01 10.43
N PRO A 5 3.61 18.75 10.22
CA PRO A 5 2.94 17.60 10.84
C PRO A 5 3.47 16.25 10.35
N MET A 6 3.90 16.14 9.08
CA MET A 6 4.52 14.91 8.54
C MET A 6 5.89 14.62 9.16
N VAL A 7 6.74 15.64 9.31
CA VAL A 7 8.05 15.47 9.95
C VAL A 7 7.87 15.11 11.41
N LEU A 8 6.95 15.79 12.11
CA LEU A 8 6.69 15.56 13.52
C LEU A 8 6.17 14.13 13.78
N SER A 9 5.22 13.63 12.97
CA SER A 9 4.72 12.26 13.11
C SER A 9 5.82 11.21 12.88
N ASN A 10 6.68 11.42 11.88
CA ASN A 10 7.83 10.54 11.63
C ASN A 10 8.82 10.54 12.80
N VAL A 11 9.16 11.72 13.35
CA VAL A 11 10.06 11.84 14.50
C VAL A 11 9.52 11.06 15.70
N PHE A 12 8.24 11.17 16.02
CA PHE A 12 7.63 10.40 17.11
C PHE A 12 7.63 8.91 16.83
N TYR A 13 7.29 8.51 15.61
CA TYR A 13 7.28 7.10 15.21
C TYR A 13 8.67 6.47 15.36
N PHE A 14 9.72 7.12 14.85
CA PHE A 14 11.10 6.64 15.01
C PHE A 14 11.59 6.69 16.45
N SER A 15 11.19 7.69 17.24
CA SER A 15 11.59 7.80 18.65
C SER A 15 11.10 6.61 19.49
N ILE A 16 9.87 6.15 19.25
CA ILE A 16 9.30 4.98 19.93
C ILE A 16 10.13 3.74 19.61
N THR A 17 10.44 3.51 18.33
CA THR A 17 11.29 2.38 17.91
C THR A 17 12.68 2.47 18.53
N MET A 18 13.27 3.68 18.60
CA MET A 18 14.61 3.91 19.13
C MET A 18 14.71 3.58 20.63
N VAL A 19 13.75 4.05 21.43
CA VAL A 19 13.67 3.71 22.87
C VAL A 19 13.42 2.21 23.05
N SER A 20 12.58 1.61 22.21
CA SER A 20 12.32 0.15 22.26
C SER A 20 13.58 -0.67 22.01
N VAL A 21 14.39 -0.34 21.00
CA VAL A 21 15.63 -1.08 20.71
C VAL A 21 16.73 -0.81 21.73
N MET A 22 16.77 0.38 22.35
CA MET A 22 17.68 0.68 23.46
C MET A 22 17.40 -0.20 24.68
N PHE A 23 16.11 -0.42 25.00
CA PHE A 23 15.73 -1.35 26.06
C PHE A 23 16.05 -2.80 25.69
N ALA A 24 15.76 -3.23 24.46
CA ALA A 24 16.08 -4.58 24.00
C ALA A 24 17.60 -4.85 24.01
N GLY A 25 18.42 -3.87 23.65
CA GLY A 25 19.88 -3.97 23.69
C GLY A 25 20.45 -4.15 25.10
N HIS A 26 19.79 -3.60 26.13
CA HIS A 26 20.19 -3.87 27.53
C HIS A 26 19.81 -5.28 28.02
N LEU A 27 18.86 -5.97 27.36
CA LEU A 27 18.44 -7.32 27.74
C LEU A 27 19.37 -8.39 27.15
N GLY A 28 19.96 -8.13 25.99
CA GLY A 28 20.91 -9.02 25.34
C GLY A 28 20.91 -8.91 23.82
N GLU A 29 21.90 -9.56 23.20
CA GLU A 29 22.07 -9.57 21.74
C GLU A 29 20.95 -10.32 21.01
N VAL A 30 20.37 -11.34 21.65
CA VAL A 30 19.29 -12.16 21.04
C VAL A 30 17.99 -11.37 20.98
N GLU A 31 17.66 -10.66 22.05
CA GLU A 31 16.50 -9.78 22.16
C GLU A 31 16.62 -8.60 21.21
N LEU A 32 17.82 -8.02 21.07
CA LEU A 32 18.12 -6.97 20.10
C LEU A 32 17.95 -7.45 18.66
N ALA A 33 18.49 -8.63 18.33
CA ALA A 33 18.34 -9.24 17.02
C ALA A 33 16.87 -9.55 16.70
N GLY A 34 16.14 -10.11 17.67
CA GLY A 34 14.70 -10.39 17.56
C GLY A 34 13.86 -9.14 17.34
N SER A 35 14.10 -8.07 18.13
CA SER A 35 13.42 -6.78 17.98
C SER A 35 13.68 -6.14 16.61
N THR A 36 14.93 -6.17 16.15
CA THR A 36 15.32 -5.62 14.84
C THR A 36 14.69 -6.40 13.68
N LEU A 37 14.64 -7.73 13.78
CA LEU A 37 13.97 -8.60 12.80
C LEU A 37 12.47 -8.34 12.77
N ALA A 38 11.82 -8.30 13.94
CA ALA A 38 10.40 -8.04 14.06
C ALA A 38 10.02 -6.66 13.50
N ASN A 39 10.82 -5.63 13.78
CA ASN A 39 10.66 -4.30 13.22
C ASN A 39 10.76 -4.30 11.69
N SER A 40 11.74 -5.02 11.14
CA SER A 40 11.94 -5.14 9.69
C SER A 40 10.75 -5.85 9.02
N TRP A 41 10.33 -6.98 9.58
CA TRP A 41 9.18 -7.73 9.07
C TRP A 41 7.88 -6.92 9.12
N ALA A 42 7.60 -6.26 10.24
CA ALA A 42 6.41 -5.43 10.42
C ALA A 42 6.39 -4.25 9.44
N THR A 43 7.54 -3.64 9.19
CA THR A 43 7.67 -2.53 8.24
C THR A 43 7.39 -2.99 6.81
N VAL A 44 8.11 -4.00 6.31
CA VAL A 44 7.97 -4.49 4.92
C VAL A 44 6.57 -5.03 4.67
N THR A 45 6.09 -5.89 5.58
CA THR A 45 4.76 -6.50 5.46
C THR A 45 3.67 -5.46 5.61
N GLY A 46 3.78 -4.56 6.59
CA GLY A 46 2.83 -3.46 6.80
C GLY A 46 2.70 -2.55 5.58
N PHE A 47 3.83 -2.16 4.96
CA PHE A 47 3.80 -1.37 3.72
C PHE A 47 3.20 -2.15 2.54
N ALA A 48 3.51 -3.44 2.40
CA ALA A 48 2.91 -4.28 1.37
C ALA A 48 1.37 -4.36 1.52
N PHE A 49 0.86 -4.55 2.74
CA PHE A 49 -0.58 -4.57 2.99
C PHE A 49 -1.24 -3.20 2.78
N MET A 50 -0.62 -2.11 3.25
CA MET A 50 -1.17 -0.77 3.06
C MET A 50 -1.23 -0.38 1.57
N THR A 51 -0.22 -0.75 0.78
CA THR A 51 -0.22 -0.48 -0.66
C THR A 51 -1.22 -1.37 -1.40
N GLN A 52 -1.24 -2.68 -1.13
CA GLN A 52 -2.16 -3.61 -1.80
C GLN A 52 -3.63 -3.32 -1.47
N SER A 53 -3.95 -2.94 -0.24
CA SER A 53 -5.33 -2.60 0.14
C SER A 53 -5.90 -1.41 -0.63
N VAL A 54 -5.05 -0.50 -1.14
CA VAL A 54 -5.45 0.62 -2.00
C VAL A 54 -5.40 0.23 -3.48
N VAL A 55 -4.40 -0.54 -3.89
CA VAL A 55 -4.19 -0.91 -5.31
C VAL A 55 -5.27 -1.86 -5.81
N ILE A 56 -5.65 -2.89 -5.04
CA ILE A 56 -6.67 -3.86 -5.46
C ILE A 56 -8.00 -3.19 -5.82
N PRO A 57 -8.61 -2.35 -4.96
CA PRO A 57 -9.84 -1.65 -5.33
C PRO A 57 -9.63 -0.70 -6.51
N LEU A 58 -8.48 0.00 -6.61
CA LEU A 58 -8.19 0.87 -7.75
C LEU A 58 -8.14 0.09 -9.09
N VAL A 59 -7.54 -1.09 -9.09
CA VAL A 59 -7.50 -1.98 -10.25
C VAL A 59 -8.91 -2.47 -10.61
N VAL A 60 -9.70 -2.88 -9.62
CA VAL A 60 -11.10 -3.30 -9.86
C VAL A 60 -11.93 -2.14 -10.43
N PHE A 61 -11.84 -0.94 -9.85
CA PHE A 61 -12.56 0.25 -10.31
C PHE A 61 -12.10 0.77 -11.68
N SER A 62 -10.94 0.35 -12.20
CA SER A 62 -10.47 0.75 -13.53
C SER A 62 -10.69 -0.32 -14.60
N VAL A 63 -10.43 -1.60 -14.29
CA VAL A 63 -10.57 -2.72 -15.23
C VAL A 63 -12.04 -3.04 -15.52
N VAL A 64 -12.93 -2.96 -14.52
CA VAL A 64 -14.36 -3.24 -14.72
C VAL A 64 -15.01 -2.23 -15.66
N PRO A 65 -14.89 -0.90 -15.46
CA PRO A 65 -15.40 0.07 -16.44
C PRO A 65 -14.76 -0.08 -17.82
N LEU A 66 -13.46 -0.36 -17.89
CA LEU A 66 -12.78 -0.57 -19.17
C LEU A 66 -13.38 -1.73 -19.96
N GLY A 67 -13.64 -2.87 -19.29
CA GLY A 67 -14.32 -4.01 -19.89
C GLY A 67 -15.73 -3.68 -20.37
N ILE A 68 -16.47 -2.89 -19.59
CA ILE A 68 -17.80 -2.39 -19.97
C ILE A 68 -17.72 -1.50 -21.22
N HIS A 69 -16.75 -0.58 -21.26
CA HIS A 69 -16.54 0.30 -22.42
C HIS A 69 -16.27 -0.51 -23.70
N PHE A 70 -15.34 -1.48 -23.66
CA PHE A 70 -15.07 -2.35 -24.80
C PHE A 70 -16.30 -3.17 -25.21
N GLY A 71 -17.04 -3.72 -24.24
CA GLY A 71 -18.26 -4.50 -24.50
C GLY A 71 -19.36 -3.67 -25.18
N ILE A 72 -19.56 -2.43 -24.76
CA ILE A 72 -20.51 -1.50 -25.37
C ILE A 72 -20.07 -1.17 -26.80
N VAL A 73 -18.82 -0.78 -27.01
CA VAL A 73 -18.30 -0.44 -28.34
C VAL A 73 -18.42 -1.62 -29.29
N TYR A 74 -18.03 -2.83 -28.86
CA TYR A 74 -18.15 -4.03 -29.67
C TYR A 74 -19.60 -4.36 -30.04
N SER A 75 -20.51 -4.27 -29.07
CA SER A 75 -21.94 -4.53 -29.29
C SER A 75 -22.56 -3.51 -30.25
N LEU A 76 -22.16 -2.25 -30.17
CA LEU A 76 -22.62 -1.20 -31.08
C LEU A 76 -22.07 -1.40 -32.50
N VAL A 77 -20.78 -1.74 -32.64
CA VAL A 77 -20.18 -1.95 -33.97
C VAL A 77 -20.74 -3.19 -34.66
N ASN A 78 -20.89 -4.31 -33.93
CA ASN A 78 -21.22 -5.59 -34.55
C ASN A 78 -22.73 -5.90 -34.59
N LYS A 79 -23.54 -5.29 -33.71
CA LYS A 79 -24.95 -5.66 -33.54
C LYS A 79 -25.95 -4.57 -33.90
N THR A 80 -25.56 -3.28 -33.83
CA THR A 80 -26.40 -2.20 -34.37
C THR A 80 -25.95 -1.90 -35.79
N SER A 81 -26.87 -1.97 -36.75
CA SER A 81 -26.70 -1.69 -38.19
C SER A 81 -26.36 -0.21 -38.48
N VAL A 82 -25.35 0.33 -37.80
CA VAL A 82 -24.89 1.73 -37.89
C VAL A 82 -23.52 1.81 -38.59
N GLY A 83 -22.79 0.70 -38.70
CA GLY A 83 -21.62 0.58 -39.58
C GLY A 83 -22.04 0.16 -40.98
N TYR A 84 -22.16 1.15 -41.89
CA TYR A 84 -22.24 1.09 -43.35
C TYR A 84 -23.03 -0.07 -44.00
N LYS A 85 -24.11 0.34 -44.67
CA LYS A 85 -24.73 -0.37 -45.78
C LYS A 85 -23.74 -0.56 -46.93
#